data_AF-A0AAD1D5U9-F1
#
_entry.id   AF-A0AAD1D5U9-F1
#
_cell.length_a   1.000
_cell.length_b   1.000
_cell.length_c   1.000
_cell.angle_alpha   90.00
_cell.angle_beta   90.00
_cell.angle_gamma   90.00
#
_symmetry.space_group_name_H-M   'P 1'
#
loop_
_entity.id
_entity.type
_entity.pdbx_description
1 polymer ?
#
loop_
_entity_poly.entity_id
_entity_poly.type
_entity_poly.pdbx_seq_one_letter_code
_entity_poly.pdbx_strand_id
1 'polypeptide(L)'
;MKRGGMSVLKVSGALCAVLLALVSVSPAHAEVPNRITNITVYGNEPCPKGDGDEIVVCAREPEGEQYRIPKRLRETKKSDPPSQSWTARVRTLDEASRPTMPNSCSAVGSGGQTGCTMEMLRQWFAERQAAKARAADVP
;
A
#
# COMPACT_ATOMS: atom_id res chain seq x y z
N MET A 1 35.95 26.10 29.50
CA MET A 1 37.07 26.03 28.54
C MET A 1 36.64 26.64 27.20
N LYS A 2 37.51 27.48 26.63
CA LYS A 2 37.25 28.34 25.46
C LYS A 2 37.25 27.57 24.14
N ARG A 3 36.40 28.02 23.22
CA ARG A 3 36.24 27.59 21.81
C ARG A 3 37.49 27.96 21.01
N GLY A 4 37.97 27.06 20.15
CA GLY A 4 39.02 27.34 19.15
C GLY A 4 38.49 27.02 17.76
N GLY A 5 38.22 28.05 16.97
CA GLY A 5 37.94 27.96 15.54
C GLY A 5 38.98 28.81 14.81
N MET A 6 39.67 28.22 13.84
CA MET A 6 40.65 28.90 12.99
C MET A 6 40.22 28.69 11.53
N SER A 7 39.63 29.72 10.92
CA SER A 7 39.47 29.80 9.47
C SER A 7 40.37 30.92 8.97
N VAL A 8 41.30 30.59 8.09
CA VAL A 8 42.11 31.57 7.36
C VAL A 8 41.70 31.53 5.89
N LEU A 9 41.18 32.67 5.47
CA LEU A 9 40.76 33.02 4.11
C LEU A 9 42.00 33.26 3.23
N LYS A 10 41.98 32.82 1.96
CA LYS A 10 42.88 33.35 0.93
C LYS A 10 42.11 33.61 -0.37
N VAL A 11 42.17 34.87 -0.79
CA VAL A 11 41.68 35.42 -2.06
C VAL A 11 42.91 35.77 -2.91
N SER A 12 42.89 35.40 -4.19
CA SER A 12 43.68 35.96 -5.31
C SER A 12 43.30 35.14 -6.56
N GLY A 13 43.01 35.66 -7.75
CA GLY A 13 43.04 37.01 -8.30
C GLY A 13 42.83 36.92 -9.84
N ALA A 14 42.71 38.09 -10.48
CA ALA A 14 42.81 38.37 -11.92
C ALA A 14 41.67 37.86 -12.84
N LEU A 15 40.77 38.73 -13.33
CA LEU A 15 40.91 39.68 -14.46
C LEU A 15 40.92 38.98 -15.84
N CYS A 16 39.75 38.91 -16.49
CA CYS A 16 39.65 38.90 -17.95
C CYS A 16 38.25 39.38 -18.38
N ALA A 17 38.18 40.58 -18.92
CA ALA A 17 37.00 41.14 -19.55
C ALA A 17 36.84 40.51 -20.95
N VAL A 18 35.72 39.84 -21.19
CA VAL A 18 35.26 39.46 -22.53
C VAL A 18 33.79 39.84 -22.64
N LEU A 19 33.55 40.90 -23.40
CA LEU A 19 32.24 41.29 -23.92
C LEU A 19 31.73 40.16 -24.83
N LEU A 20 30.86 39.30 -24.29
CA LEU A 20 30.10 38.33 -25.08
C LEU A 20 28.71 38.90 -25.35
N ALA A 21 28.49 39.24 -26.62
CA ALA A 21 27.19 39.53 -27.18
C ALA A 21 26.21 38.39 -26.84
N LEU A 22 25.20 38.70 -26.02
CA LEU A 22 24.11 37.79 -25.70
C LEU A 22 23.22 37.67 -26.95
N VAL A 23 23.52 36.67 -27.78
CA VAL A 23 22.56 36.11 -28.73
C VAL A 23 21.39 35.57 -27.91
N SER A 24 20.21 36.16 -28.11
CA SER A 24 18.95 35.66 -27.57
C SER A 24 18.63 34.31 -28.23
N VAL A 25 19.07 33.22 -27.60
CA VAL A 25 18.50 31.89 -27.80
C VAL A 25 17.10 31.92 -27.19
N SER A 26 16.08 32.05 -28.05
CA SER A 26 14.69 31.79 -27.64
C SER A 26 14.56 30.30 -27.32
N PRO A 27 14.07 29.91 -26.13
CA PRO A 27 13.71 28.54 -25.89
C PRO A 27 12.55 28.19 -26.84
N ALA A 28 12.73 27.15 -27.65
CA ALA A 28 11.60 26.55 -28.37
C ALA A 28 10.55 26.16 -27.32
N HIS A 29 9.40 26.83 -27.34
CA HIS A 29 8.25 26.40 -26.56
C HIS A 29 7.83 25.05 -27.13
N ALA A 30 8.11 23.98 -26.39
CA ALA A 30 7.39 22.73 -26.59
C ALA A 30 5.95 23.00 -26.18
N GLU A 31 5.03 23.06 -27.15
CA GLU A 31 3.60 23.10 -26.91
C GLU A 31 3.25 21.90 -26.03
N VAL A 32 2.93 22.14 -24.76
CA VAL A 32 2.55 21.07 -23.84
C VAL A 32 1.16 20.62 -24.30
N PRO A 33 0.99 19.34 -24.69
CA PRO A 33 -0.28 18.85 -25.20
C PRO A 33 -1.39 19.08 -24.18
N ASN A 34 -2.55 19.54 -24.65
CA ASN A 34 -3.69 19.87 -23.80
C ASN A 34 -4.27 18.64 -23.07
N ARG A 35 -3.99 17.42 -23.54
CA ARG A 35 -4.45 16.17 -22.90
C ARG A 35 -3.49 15.01 -23.15
N ILE A 36 -3.12 14.29 -22.09
CA ILE A 36 -2.36 13.03 -22.15
C ILE A 36 -3.22 11.92 -21.57
N THR A 37 -3.47 10.87 -22.37
CA THR A 37 -4.25 9.70 -21.94
C THR A 37 -3.37 8.46 -21.93
N ASN A 38 -3.28 7.82 -20.76
CA ASN A 38 -2.53 6.58 -20.59
C ASN A 38 -3.49 5.39 -20.67
N ILE A 39 -3.33 4.53 -21.67
CA ILE A 39 -4.19 3.36 -21.90
C ILE A 39 -3.35 2.10 -21.81
N THR A 40 -3.86 1.04 -21.17
CA THR A 40 -3.22 -0.28 -21.18
C THR A 40 -3.90 -1.16 -22.22
N VAL A 41 -3.12 -1.67 -23.17
CA VAL A 41 -3.58 -2.49 -24.29
C VAL A 41 -3.06 -3.92 -24.11
N TYR A 42 -3.90 -4.92 -24.37
CA TYR A 42 -3.55 -6.32 -24.15
C TYR A 42 -3.16 -7.03 -25.45
N GLY A 43 -2.14 -7.89 -25.39
CA GLY A 43 -1.70 -8.73 -26.50
C GLY A 43 -1.30 -7.91 -27.73
N ASN A 44 -2.02 -8.12 -28.84
CA ASN A 44 -1.76 -7.48 -30.13
C ASN A 44 -2.82 -6.43 -30.52
N GLU A 45 -3.69 -6.02 -29.60
CA GLU A 45 -4.68 -4.98 -29.89
C GLU A 45 -4.00 -3.67 -30.33
N PRO A 46 -4.56 -2.96 -31.32
CA PRO A 46 -4.03 -1.68 -31.77
C PRO A 46 -4.30 -0.59 -30.72
N CYS A 47 -3.32 0.27 -30.49
CA CYS A 47 -3.50 1.47 -29.68
C CYS A 47 -4.51 2.41 -30.37
N PRO A 48 -5.56 2.89 -29.68
CA PRO A 48 -6.50 3.83 -30.26
C PRO A 48 -5.78 5.13 -30.64
N LYS A 49 -6.20 5.74 -31.75
CA LYS A 49 -5.67 7.04 -32.18
C LYS A 49 -6.34 8.14 -31.34
N GLY A 50 -5.56 9.08 -30.84
CA GLY A 50 -6.08 10.29 -30.19
C GLY A 50 -6.74 11.22 -31.19
N ASP A 51 -7.70 12.01 -30.72
CA ASP A 51 -8.36 13.05 -31.52
C ASP A 51 -7.69 14.41 -31.27
N GLY A 52 -7.35 15.14 -32.35
CA GLY A 52 -6.79 16.49 -32.25
C GLY A 52 -5.41 16.54 -31.58
N ASP A 53 -5.25 17.40 -30.56
CA ASP A 53 -3.99 17.64 -29.85
C ASP A 53 -3.76 16.69 -28.64
N GLU A 54 -4.41 15.52 -28.65
CA GLU A 54 -4.28 14.51 -27.59
C GLU A 54 -3.15 13.51 -27.87
N ILE A 55 -2.25 13.34 -26.89
CA ILE A 55 -1.25 12.28 -26.92
C ILE A 55 -1.76 11.06 -26.17
N VAL A 56 -1.95 9.95 -26.89
CA VAL A 56 -2.30 8.64 -26.31
C VAL A 56 -1.03 7.82 -26.11
N VAL A 57 -0.70 7.52 -24.85
CA VAL A 57 0.43 6.67 -24.49
C VAL A 57 -0.10 5.29 -24.12
N CYS A 58 0.20 4.29 -24.96
CA CYS A 58 -0.23 2.92 -24.74
C CYS A 58 0.87 2.09 -24.05
N ALA A 59 0.56 1.57 -22.86
CA ALA A 59 1.35 0.53 -22.21
C ALA A 59 0.82 -0.84 -22.69
N ARG A 60 1.70 -1.72 -23.18
CA ARG A 60 1.30 -3.04 -23.68
C ARG A 60 1.55 -4.13 -22.64
N GLU A 61 0.50 -4.86 -22.27
CA GLU A 61 0.56 -6.03 -21.41
C GLU A 61 0.24 -7.31 -22.21
N PRO A 62 0.75 -8.49 -21.81
CA PRO A 62 0.43 -9.74 -22.51
C PRO A 62 -1.04 -10.15 -22.29
N GLU A 63 -1.63 -10.89 -23.25
CA GLU A 63 -3.04 -11.30 -23.22
C GLU A 63 -3.43 -12.04 -21.92
N GLY A 64 -2.53 -12.88 -21.39
CA GLY A 64 -2.77 -13.64 -20.15
C GLY A 64 -2.89 -12.78 -18.87
N GLU A 65 -2.63 -11.47 -18.94
CA GLU A 65 -2.78 -10.56 -17.79
C GLU A 65 -4.18 -9.92 -17.73
N GLN A 66 -5.01 -10.04 -18.79
CA GLN A 66 -6.35 -9.42 -18.85
C GLN A 66 -7.30 -9.91 -17.74
N TYR A 67 -7.24 -11.20 -17.40
CA TYR A 67 -8.11 -11.81 -16.38
C TYR A 67 -7.36 -12.17 -15.09
N ARG A 68 -6.08 -11.83 -14.99
CA ARG A 68 -5.24 -12.20 -13.86
C ARG A 68 -5.05 -10.99 -12.95
N ILE A 69 -4.85 -11.23 -11.66
CA ILE A 69 -4.47 -10.19 -10.71
C ILE A 69 -3.17 -9.54 -11.23
N PRO A 70 -3.09 -8.20 -11.36
CA PRO A 70 -1.91 -7.52 -11.85
C PRO A 70 -0.66 -7.91 -11.06
N LYS A 71 0.50 -8.05 -11.72
CA LYS A 71 1.76 -8.49 -11.09
C LYS A 71 2.09 -7.77 -9.79
N ARG A 72 1.91 -6.44 -9.78
CA ARG A 72 2.12 -5.58 -8.61
C ARG A 72 1.27 -5.91 -7.38
N LEU A 73 0.15 -6.62 -7.56
CA LEU A 73 -0.77 -7.05 -6.49
C LEU A 73 -0.64 -8.54 -6.16
N ARG A 74 0.18 -9.30 -6.90
CA ARG A 74 0.40 -10.72 -6.61
C ARG A 74 1.31 -10.93 -5.41
N GLU A 75 2.26 -10.03 -5.24
CA GLU A 75 3.22 -10.07 -4.16
C GLU A 75 2.55 -9.56 -2.89
N THR A 76 2.33 -10.46 -1.93
CA THR A 76 1.93 -10.06 -0.58
C THR A 76 3.11 -9.33 0.04
N LYS A 77 2.89 -8.09 0.50
CA LYS A 77 3.97 -7.35 1.15
C LYS A 77 4.31 -8.06 2.45
N LYS A 78 5.60 -8.10 2.80
CA LYS A 78 6.05 -8.74 4.04
C LYS A 78 5.45 -8.10 5.32
N SER A 79 4.89 -6.90 5.20
CA SER A 79 4.17 -6.18 6.25
C SER A 79 2.69 -6.55 6.38
N ASP A 80 2.11 -7.27 5.42
CA ASP A 80 0.69 -7.59 5.45
C ASP A 80 0.44 -8.72 6.47
N PRO A 81 -0.63 -8.63 7.28
CA PRO A 81 -0.96 -9.70 8.22
C PRO A 81 -1.16 -11.02 7.46
N PRO A 82 -0.70 -12.16 8.01
CA PRO A 82 -0.80 -13.45 7.34
C PRO A 82 -2.26 -13.80 7.06
N SER A 83 -2.50 -14.46 5.92
CA SER A 83 -3.83 -14.92 5.55
C SER A 83 -4.33 -15.95 6.57
N GLN A 84 -5.51 -15.69 7.14
CA GLN A 84 -6.16 -16.63 8.06
C GLN A 84 -6.94 -17.67 7.27
N SER A 85 -6.93 -18.93 7.73
CA SER A 85 -7.77 -19.96 7.14
C SER A 85 -9.25 -19.61 7.28
N TRP A 86 -10.09 -20.10 6.37
CA TRP A 86 -11.54 -19.90 6.47
C TRP A 86 -12.08 -20.41 7.81
N THR A 87 -11.59 -21.54 8.29
CA THR A 87 -11.98 -22.13 9.58
C THR A 87 -11.63 -21.23 10.77
N ALA A 88 -10.50 -20.52 10.74
CA ALA A 88 -10.14 -19.55 11.76
C ALA A 88 -11.06 -18.32 11.71
N ARG A 89 -11.42 -17.86 10.51
CA ARG A 89 -12.33 -16.72 10.31
C ARG A 89 -13.75 -17.02 10.77
N VAL A 90 -14.27 -18.23 10.50
CA VAL A 90 -15.62 -18.64 10.94
C VAL A 90 -15.77 -18.54 12.45
N ARG A 91 -14.73 -18.85 13.24
CA ARG A 91 -14.78 -18.68 14.70
C ARG A 91 -15.10 -17.24 15.09
N THR A 92 -14.42 -16.26 14.49
CA THR A 92 -14.70 -14.84 14.78
C THR A 92 -16.09 -14.39 14.33
N LEU A 93 -16.59 -14.94 13.22
CA LEU A 93 -17.93 -14.63 12.71
C LEU A 93 -19.03 -15.24 13.60
N ASP A 94 -18.83 -16.46 14.08
CA ASP A 94 -19.73 -17.12 15.04
C ASP A 94 -19.83 -16.27 16.30
N GLU A 95 -18.71 -15.94 16.92
CA GLU A 95 -18.67 -15.10 18.14
C GLU A 95 -19.36 -13.75 17.96
N ALA A 96 -19.16 -13.08 16.82
CA ALA A 96 -19.83 -11.81 16.52
C ALA A 96 -21.36 -11.94 16.35
N SER A 97 -21.84 -13.12 15.96
CA SER A 97 -23.28 -13.40 15.75
C SER A 97 -23.98 -13.88 17.02
N ARG A 98 -23.24 -14.24 18.07
CA ARG A 98 -23.80 -14.75 19.32
C ARG A 98 -24.68 -13.78 20.11
N PRO A 99 -24.43 -12.45 20.16
CA PRO A 99 -25.27 -11.55 20.95
C PRO A 99 -26.74 -11.76 20.55
N THR A 100 -27.63 -12.00 21.53
CA THR A 100 -29.06 -12.32 21.37
C THR A 100 -29.43 -13.77 20.99
N MET A 101 -28.47 -14.66 20.75
CA MET A 101 -28.75 -16.10 20.61
C MET A 101 -28.84 -16.82 21.97
N PRO A 102 -29.57 -17.95 22.07
CA PRO A 102 -29.50 -18.82 23.24
C PRO A 102 -28.06 -19.24 23.57
N ASN A 103 -27.70 -19.29 24.86
CA ASN A 103 -26.34 -19.56 25.34
C ASN A 103 -25.30 -18.49 25.00
N SER A 104 -25.72 -17.26 24.71
CA SER A 104 -24.84 -16.08 24.69
C SER A 104 -24.80 -15.42 26.06
N CYS A 105 -23.68 -14.79 26.47
CA CYS A 105 -23.63 -14.01 27.70
C CYS A 105 -24.25 -12.62 27.48
N SER A 106 -25.52 -12.59 27.07
CA SER A 106 -26.29 -11.38 26.80
C SER A 106 -27.25 -11.09 27.95
N ALA A 107 -27.37 -9.82 28.33
CA ALA A 107 -28.41 -9.35 29.28
C ALA A 107 -29.81 -9.23 28.63
N VAL A 108 -29.90 -9.40 27.30
CA VAL A 108 -31.12 -9.26 26.52
C VAL A 108 -31.51 -10.61 25.91
N GLY A 109 -32.75 -11.05 26.15
CA GLY A 109 -33.35 -12.26 25.57
C GLY A 109 -33.45 -13.46 26.52
N SER A 110 -34.17 -14.51 26.09
CA SER A 110 -34.22 -15.80 26.80
C SER A 110 -33.01 -16.65 26.44
N GLY A 111 -32.23 -17.07 27.44
CA GLY A 111 -31.01 -17.89 27.23
C GLY A 111 -29.69 -17.17 27.52
N GLY A 112 -29.74 -15.94 28.05
CA GLY A 112 -28.58 -15.21 28.59
C GLY A 112 -28.03 -15.79 29.90
N GLN A 113 -28.93 -16.33 30.72
CA GLN A 113 -28.66 -16.79 32.08
C GLN A 113 -27.68 -17.99 32.17
N THR A 114 -27.61 -18.83 31.13
CA THR A 114 -26.67 -19.98 31.07
C THR A 114 -25.47 -19.72 30.16
N GLY A 115 -25.45 -18.59 29.44
CA GLY A 115 -24.43 -18.30 28.44
C GLY A 115 -23.11 -17.78 29.00
N CYS A 116 -23.11 -17.14 30.17
CA CYS A 116 -21.90 -16.55 30.76
C CYS A 116 -20.88 -17.58 31.25
N THR A 117 -21.34 -18.70 31.81
CA THR A 117 -20.43 -19.81 32.17
C THR A 117 -19.79 -20.43 30.93
N MET A 118 -20.56 -20.58 29.85
CA MET A 118 -20.02 -21.11 28.58
C MET A 118 -19.04 -20.14 27.94
N GLU A 119 -19.29 -18.84 28.04
CA GLU A 119 -18.37 -17.80 27.58
C GLU A 119 -17.03 -17.83 28.32
N MET A 120 -17.09 -17.91 29.65
CA MET A 120 -15.90 -18.04 30.49
C MET A 120 -15.08 -19.29 30.14
N LEU A 121 -15.74 -20.42 29.85
CA LEU A 121 -15.06 -21.64 29.39
C LEU A 121 -14.37 -21.44 28.03
N ARG A 122 -15.04 -20.81 27.05
CA ARG A 122 -14.44 -20.51 25.73
C ARG A 122 -13.20 -19.63 25.87
N GLN A 123 -13.29 -18.56 26.67
CA GLN A 123 -12.18 -17.67 26.95
C GLN A 123 -11.00 -18.42 27.56
N TRP A 124 -11.25 -19.28 28.55
CA TRP A 124 -10.21 -20.12 29.16
C TRP A 124 -9.50 -21.02 28.13
N PHE A 125 -10.25 -21.70 27.25
CA PHE A 125 -9.65 -22.51 26.19
C PHE A 125 -8.88 -21.67 25.16
N ALA A 126 -9.37 -20.47 24.81
CA ALA A 126 -8.72 -19.57 23.88
C ALA A 126 -7.39 -19.04 24.45
N GLU A 127 -7.36 -18.65 25.72
CA GLU A 127 -6.14 -18.25 26.42
C GLU A 127 -5.13 -19.39 26.48
N ARG A 128 -5.56 -20.62 26.77
CA ARG A 128 -4.69 -21.80 26.75
C ARG A 128 -4.09 -22.08 25.38
N GLN A 129 -4.88 -21.92 24.32
CA GLN A 129 -4.38 -22.05 22.94
C GLN A 129 -3.38 -20.94 22.61
N ALA A 130 -3.68 -19.69 22.99
CA ALA A 130 -2.78 -18.56 22.78
C ALA A 130 -1.46 -18.73 23.56
N ALA A 131 -1.51 -19.20 24.81
CA ALA A 131 -0.32 -19.49 25.60
C ALA A 131 0.56 -20.58 24.97
N LYS A 132 -0.06 -21.66 24.45
CA LYS A 132 0.67 -22.70 23.70
C LYS A 132 1.30 -22.15 22.42
N ALA A 133 0.58 -21.31 21.67
CA ALA A 133 1.11 -20.68 20.46
C ALA A 133 2.29 -19.76 20.76
N ARG A 134 2.19 -18.90 21.79
CA ARG A 134 3.30 -18.05 22.24
C ARG A 134 4.52 -18.85 22.69
N ALA A 135 4.32 -19.96 23.40
CA ALA A 135 5.42 -20.83 23.83
C ALA A 135 6.11 -21.54 22.64
N ALA A 136 5.37 -21.85 21.58
CA ALA A 136 5.93 -22.44 20.36
C ALA A 136 6.67 -21.43 19.47
N ASP A 137 6.41 -20.13 19.65
CA ASP A 137 7.04 -19.02 18.92
C ASP A 137 8.34 -18.52 19.58
N VAL A 138 8.70 -19.06 20.75
CA VAL A 138 10.01 -18.80 21.38
C VAL A 138 11.06 -19.67 20.66
N PRO A 139 12.08 -19.05 20.02
CA PRO A 139 13.11 -19.77 19.26
C PRO A 139 14.02 -20.63 20.13
#